data_AF-A0A077LF05-F1
#
_entry.id   AF-A0A077LF05-F1
#
_cell.length_a   1.000
_cell.length_b   1.000
_cell.length_c   1.000
_cell.angle_alpha   90.00
_cell.angle_beta   90.00
_cell.angle_gamma   90.00
#
_symmetry.space_group_name_H-M   'P 1'
#
loop_
_entity.id
_entity.type
_entity.pdbx_description
1 polymer ?
#
loop_
_entity_poly.entity_id
_entity_poly.type
_entity_poly.pdbx_seq_one_letter_code
_entity_poly.pdbx_strand_id
1 'polypeptide(L)' 'MLKQFLIVFVVGLPFAILYSVLDRYLPNSWWPAGIVITLMLAARIGLYLYRRSKGIRDTWLDP' A
#
# COMPACT_ATOMS: atom_id res chain seq x y z
N MET A 1 -10.19 9.56 -12.50
CA MET A 1 -10.46 10.31 -11.25
C MET A 1 -11.26 9.50 -10.22
N LEU A 2 -12.60 9.48 -10.22
CA LEU A 2 -13.40 8.84 -9.14
C LEU A 2 -13.06 7.34 -8.92
N LYS A 3 -12.95 6.57 -10.02
CA LYS A 3 -12.59 5.15 -9.97
C LYS A 3 -11.20 4.89 -9.38
N GLN A 4 -10.21 5.72 -9.73
CA GLN A 4 -8.85 5.62 -9.17
C GLN A 4 -8.86 5.98 -7.68
N PHE A 5 -9.65 6.97 -7.29
CA PHE A 5 -9.81 7.38 -5.89
C PHE A 5 -10.42 6.26 -5.04
N LEU A 6 -11.47 5.60 -5.55
CA LEU A 6 -12.09 4.44 -4.90
C LEU A 6 -11.10 3.29 -4.73
N ILE A 7 -10.27 3.01 -5.74
CA ILE A 7 -9.26 1.95 -5.66
C ILE A 7 -8.21 2.29 -4.59
N VAL A 8 -7.70 3.53 -4.57
CA VAL A 8 -6.72 3.96 -3.56
C VAL A 8 -7.33 3.90 -2.16
N PHE A 9 -8.59 4.30 -1.99
CA PHE A 9 -9.30 4.25 -0.72
C PHE A 9 -9.48 2.81 -0.22
N VAL A 10 -9.93 1.90 -1.09
CA VAL A 10 -10.11 0.48 -0.76
C VAL A 10 -8.77 -0.17 -0.41
N VAL A 11 -7.69 0.18 -1.11
CA VAL A 11 -6.34 -0.34 -0.81
C VAL A 11 -5.79 0.25 0.49
N GLY A 12 -6.13 1.49 0.86
CA GLY A 12 -5.71 2.12 2.12
C GLY A 12 -6.41 1.56 3.36
N LEU A 13 -7.65 1.10 3.21
CA LEU A 13 -8.49 0.57 4.29
C LEU A 13 -7.85 -0.58 5.09
N PRO A 14 -7.27 -1.63 4.48
CA PRO A 14 -6.57 -2.68 5.22
C PRO A 14 -5.33 -2.17 5.98
N PHE A 15 -4.59 -1.20 5.44
CA PHE A 15 -3.45 -0.60 6.14
C PHE A 15 -3.89 0.22 7.35
N ALA A 16 -5.03 0.93 7.25
CA ALA A 16 -5.60 1.67 8.37
C ALA A 16 -6.07 0.73 9.49
N ILE A 17 -6.75 -0.37 9.14
CA ILE A 17 -7.14 -1.40 10.12
C ILE A 17 -5.89 -2.00 10.77
N LEU A 18 -4.88 -2.35 9.97
CA LEU A 18 -3.62 -2.91 10.48
C LEU A 18 -2.95 -1.93 11.46
N TYR A 19 -2.89 -0.65 11.12
CA TYR A 19 -2.38 0.39 12.02
C TYR A 19 -3.16 0.42 13.34
N SER A 20 -4.50 0.46 13.30
CA SER A 20 -5.33 0.49 14.50
C SER A 20 -5.16 -0.74 15.39
N VAL A 21 -4.93 -1.90 14.78
CA VAL A 21 -4.63 -3.13 15.52
C VAL A 21 -3.24 -3.04 16.15
N LEU A 22 -2.21 -2.66 15.40
CA LEU A 22 -0.85 -2.52 15.94
C LEU A 22 -0.77 -1.46 17.04
N ASP A 23 -1.47 -0.34 16.90
CA ASP A 23 -1.52 0.73 17.90
C ASP A 23 -2.12 0.25 19.23
N ARG A 24 -3.09 -0.68 19.19
CA ARG A 24 -3.61 -1.34 20.39
C ARG A 24 -2.60 -2.23 21.10
N TYR A 25 -1.73 -2.91 20.36
CA TYR A 25 -0.73 -3.84 20.93
C TYR A 25 0.60 -3.16 21.29
N LEU A 26 0.94 -2.06 20.61
CA LEU A 26 2.20 -1.33 20.76
C LEU A 26 1.94 0.18 20.96
N PRO A 27 1.18 0.57 22.00
CA PRO A 27 0.83 1.97 22.22
C PRO A 27 2.08 2.82 22.51
N ASN A 28 2.03 4.10 22.16
CA ASN A 28 3.11 5.11 22.35
C ASN A 28 4.43 4.78 21.66
N SER A 29 4.40 3.97 20.61
CA SER A 29 5.59 3.63 19.84
C SER A 29 5.43 4.02 18.37
N TRP A 30 6.56 4.28 17.70
CA TRP A 30 6.59 4.57 16.26
C TRP A 30 6.60 3.28 15.42
N TRP A 31 6.58 2.13 16.07
CA TRP A 31 6.61 0.81 15.43
C TRP A 31 5.38 0.52 14.55
N PRO A 32 4.13 0.80 14.97
CA PRO A 32 2.96 0.64 14.12
C PRO A 32 3.08 1.40 12.80
N ALA A 33 3.50 2.67 12.86
CA ALA A 33 3.71 3.49 11.67
C ALA A 33 4.82 2.93 10.77
N GLY A 34 5.97 2.56 11.37
CA GLY A 34 7.09 1.98 10.63
C GLY A 34 6.70 0.69 9.90
N ILE A 35 6.03 -0.23 10.58
CA ILE A 35 5.59 -1.52 10.00
C ILE A 35 4.63 -1.30 8.83
N VAL A 36 3.65 -0.40 8.99
CA VAL A 36 2.67 -0.10 7.94
C VAL A 36 3.36 0.54 6.73
N ILE A 37 4.27 1.51 6.94
CA ILE A 37 5.01 2.15 5.84
C ILE A 37 5.88 1.14 5.09
N THR A 38 6.62 0.29 5.81
CA THR A 38 7.46 -0.76 5.21
C THR A 38 6.61 -1.74 4.39
N LEU A 39 5.44 -2.15 4.88
CA LEU A 39 4.52 -3.01 4.14
C LEU A 39 3.97 -2.34 2.89
N MET A 40 3.61 -1.06 2.96
CA MET A 40 3.15 -0.30 1.78
C MET A 40 4.24 -0.21 0.70
N LEU A 41 5.48 0.04 1.10
CA LEU A 41 6.65 0.05 0.21
C LEU A 41 6.90 -1.33 -0.40
N ALA A 42 6.89 -2.38 0.40
CA ALA A 42 7.06 -3.75 -0.06
C ALA A 42 5.95 -4.16 -1.04
N ALA A 43 4.70 -3.80 -0.77
CA ALA A 43 3.58 -4.02 -1.68
C ALA A 43 3.79 -3.28 -3.01
N ARG A 44 4.21 -2.00 -2.98
CA ARG A 44 4.54 -1.21 -4.18
C ARG A 44 5.64 -1.84 -5.01
N ILE A 45 6.75 -2.22 -4.38
CA ILE A 45 7.89 -2.86 -5.05
C ILE A 45 7.48 -4.22 -5.61
N GLY A 46 6.74 -5.02 -4.84
CA GLY A 46 6.21 -6.32 -5.27
C GLY A 46 5.30 -6.17 -6.48
N LEU A 47 4.40 -5.17 -6.49
CA LEU A 47 3.52 -4.89 -7.62
C LEU A 47 4.30 -4.48 -8.87
N TYR A 48 5.34 -3.67 -8.70
CA TYR A 48 6.24 -3.27 -9.78
C TYR A 48 7.00 -4.48 -10.36
N LEU A 49 7.59 -5.30 -9.50
CA LEU A 49 8.30 -6.52 -9.91
C LEU A 49 7.36 -7.54 -10.56
N TYR A 50 6.13 -7.67 -10.07
CA TYR A 50 5.09 -8.52 -10.64
C TYR A 50 4.68 -8.04 -12.04
N ARG A 51 4.46 -6.73 -12.23
CA ARG A 51 4.17 -6.16 -13.56
C ARG A 51 5.34 -6.38 -14.52
N ARG A 52 6.58 -6.18 -14.04
CA ARG A 52 7.81 -6.43 -14.80
C ARG A 52 7.92 -7.89 -15.23
N SER A 53 7.62 -8.85 -14.36
CA SER A 53 7.70 -10.28 -14.70
C SER A 53 6.59 -10.74 -15.65
N LYS A 54 5.44 -10.07 -15.64
CA LYS A 54 4.31 -10.33 -16.55
C LYS A 54 4.39 -9.57 -17.88
N GLY A 55 5.43 -8.76 -18.10
CA GLY A 55 5.56 -7.95 -19.31
C GLY A 55 4.47 -6.89 -19.48
N ILE A 56 3.72 -6.58 -18.41
CA ILE A 56 2.70 -5.54 -18.42
C ILE A 56 3.44 -4.21 -18.37
N ARG A 57 3.54 -3.54 -19.53
CA ARG A 57 4.07 -2.18 -19.61
C ARG A 57 3.13 -1.27 -18.84
N ASP A 58 3.69 -0.47 -17.92
CA ASP A 58 2.95 0.58 -17.23
C ASP A 58 2.53 1.63 -18.27
N THR A 59 1.34 1.49 -18.86
CA THR A 59 0.72 2.48 -19.77
C THR A 59 0.22 3.73 -19.03
N TRP A 60 0.69 3.96 -17.80
CA TRP A 60 0.44 5.19 -17.05
C TRP A 60 1.03 6.45 -17.70
N LEU A 61 1.89 6.28 -18.72
CA LEU A 61 2.51 7.33 -19.52
C LEU A 61 2.09 7.29 -21.00
N ASP A 62 0.93 6.71 -21.34
CA ASP A 62 0.32 7.03 -22.63
C ASP A 62 -0.49 8.32 -22.48
N PRO A 63 -0.07 9.46 -23.09
CA PRO A 63 -0.87 10.68 -23.15
C PRO A 63 -2.17 10.49 -23.95
#